data_AF-A6IT77-F1
#
_entry.id   AF-A6IT77-F1
#
_cell.length_a   1.000
_cell.length_b   1.000
_cell.length_c   1.000
_cell.angle_alpha   90.00
_cell.angle_beta   90.00
_cell.angle_gamma   90.00
#
_symmetry.space_group_name_H-M   'P 1'
#
loop_
_entity.id
_entity.type
_entity.pdbx_description
1 polymer ?
#
loop_
_entity_poly.entity_id
_entity_poly.type
_entity_poly.pdbx_seq_one_letter_code
_entity_poly.pdbx_strand_id
1 'polypeptide(L)'
;MGLSLGHDVFARRYTTKDSAVYATFLHWPEDGVVNLQSPKMTSATKITMLGMEGELHWTQDPLEGVLITLPQLPPGTFPVESAWTLKLTKVN
;
A
#
# COMPACT_ATOMS: atom_id res chain seq x y z
N MET A 1 -27.77 -2.75 11.84
CA MET A 1 -27.27 -3.93 11.11
C MET A 1 -26.78 -3.44 9.76
N GLY A 2 -25.51 -3.05 9.69
CA GLY A 2 -24.84 -2.61 8.47
C GLY A 2 -23.71 -3.58 8.20
N LEU A 3 -23.93 -4.52 7.28
CA LEU A 3 -22.88 -5.37 6.73
C LEU A 3 -22.17 -4.53 5.67
N SER A 4 -20.87 -4.26 5.84
CA SER A 4 -19.99 -3.89 4.74
C SER A 4 -18.91 -4.94 4.64
N LEU A 5 -18.82 -5.50 3.45
CA LEU A 5 -18.06 -6.67 3.04
C LEU A 5 -16.56 -6.32 2.94
N GLY A 6 -15.66 -7.25 3.29
CA GLY A 6 -14.30 -7.30 2.74
C GLY A 6 -13.37 -6.10 2.96
N HIS A 7 -13.22 -5.64 4.21
CA HIS A 7 -12.08 -4.93 4.80
C HIS A 7 -11.01 -4.33 3.85
N ASP A 8 -11.27 -3.15 3.31
CA ASP A 8 -10.24 -2.31 2.69
C ASP A 8 -9.03 -2.12 3.63
N VAL A 9 -7.82 -2.52 3.20
CA VAL A 9 -6.59 -2.29 3.96
C VAL A 9 -6.02 -0.93 3.61
N PHE A 10 -6.08 -0.02 4.57
CA PHE A 10 -5.50 1.31 4.47
C PHE A 10 -4.17 1.42 5.23
N ALA A 11 -3.30 2.32 4.76
CA ALA A 11 -2.15 2.73 5.55
C ALA A 11 -2.61 3.40 6.86
N ARG A 12 -2.08 2.88 7.97
CA ARG A 12 -2.32 3.36 9.33
C ARG A 12 -1.43 4.55 9.69
N ARG A 13 -0.24 4.62 9.09
CA ARG A 13 0.74 5.66 9.40
C ARG A 13 1.51 6.10 8.18
N TYR A 14 1.67 7.41 8.06
CA TYR A 14 2.52 8.04 7.08
C TYR A 14 3.71 8.73 7.76
N THR A 15 4.88 8.64 7.14
CA THR A 15 6.08 9.40 7.51
C THR A 15 6.79 9.89 6.27
N THR A 16 7.63 10.91 6.39
CA THR A 16 8.44 11.42 5.29
C THR A 16 9.91 11.40 5.65
N LYS A 17 10.75 11.13 4.65
CA LYS A 17 12.20 11.32 4.75
C LYS A 17 12.71 11.67 3.35
N ASP A 18 13.52 12.72 3.27
CA ASP A 18 13.98 13.29 2.01
C ASP A 18 12.78 13.57 1.08
N SER A 19 12.84 13.11 -0.18
CA SER A 19 11.77 13.23 -1.17
C SER A 19 10.83 12.02 -1.24
N ALA A 20 10.79 11.19 -0.19
CA ALA A 20 9.98 9.98 -0.12
C ALA A 20 8.90 10.06 0.97
N VAL A 21 7.72 9.54 0.63
CA VAL A 21 6.62 9.27 1.56
C VAL A 21 6.60 7.78 1.86
N TYR A 22 6.41 7.43 3.12
CA TYR A 22 6.35 6.06 3.59
C TYR A 22 4.95 5.80 4.14
N ALA A 23 4.26 4.82 3.59
CA ALA A 23 2.91 4.44 4.00
C ALA A 23 2.94 3.04 4.62
N THR A 24 2.57 2.95 5.90
CA THR A 24 2.67 1.70 6.68
C THR A 24 1.30 1.15 7.02
N PHE A 25 1.07 -0.13 6.74
CA PHE A 25 -0.14 -0.88 7.07
C PHE A 25 0.20 -2.14 7.89
N LEU A 26 -0.76 -2.65 8.67
CA LEU A 26 -0.52 -3.68 9.68
C LEU A 26 -1.05 -5.06 9.31
N HIS A 27 -1.87 -5.14 8.27
CA HIS A 27 -2.49 -6.39 7.84
C HIS A 27 -2.24 -6.56 6.36
N TRP A 28 -1.73 -7.71 5.95
CA TRP A 28 -1.66 -8.01 4.54
C TRP A 28 -3.08 -8.27 4.00
N PRO A 29 -3.51 -7.60 2.93
CA PRO A 29 -4.84 -7.79 2.36
C PRO A 29 -4.95 -9.17 1.68
N GLU A 30 -6.09 -9.84 1.87
CA GLU A 30 -6.35 -11.16 1.28
C GLU A 30 -6.46 -11.10 -0.26
N ASP A 31 -6.97 -10.00 -0.80
CA ASP A 31 -7.05 -9.75 -2.25
C ASP A 31 -5.73 -9.22 -2.85
N GLY A 32 -4.71 -8.99 -2.01
CA GLY A 32 -3.42 -8.48 -2.41
C GLY A 32 -3.44 -7.00 -2.82
N VAL A 33 -4.47 -6.22 -2.47
CA VAL A 33 -4.58 -4.80 -2.83
C VAL A 33 -4.57 -3.91 -1.58
N VAL A 34 -3.70 -2.90 -1.60
CA VAL A 34 -3.70 -1.84 -0.58
C VAL A 34 -4.21 -0.54 -1.20
N ASN A 35 -5.07 0.14 -0.45
CA ASN A 35 -5.61 1.42 -0.84
C ASN A 35 -4.93 2.56 -0.07
N LEU A 36 -4.45 3.57 -0.81
CA LEU A 36 -3.99 4.85 -0.27
C LEU A 36 -4.85 6.02 -0.76
N GLN A 37 -5.42 6.78 0.16
CA GLN A 37 -6.12 8.04 -0.13
C GLN A 37 -5.19 9.25 -0.26
N SER A 38 -3.92 9.09 0.11
CA SER A 38 -2.88 10.12 0.05
C SER A 38 -1.50 9.47 -0.03
N PRO A 39 -0.47 10.15 -0.57
CA PRO A 39 -0.46 11.47 -1.21
C PRO A 39 -1.06 11.43 -2.63
N LYS A 40 -1.12 12.57 -3.32
CA LYS A 40 -1.58 12.61 -4.71
C LYS A 40 -0.48 12.08 -5.62
N MET A 41 -0.81 11.08 -6.44
CA MET A 41 0.16 10.50 -7.37
C MET A 41 0.41 11.40 -8.59
N THR A 42 1.59 11.25 -9.16
CA THR A 42 1.97 11.84 -10.45
C THR A 42 2.22 10.72 -11.46
N SER A 43 2.31 11.06 -12.75
CA SER A 43 2.70 10.10 -13.79
C SER A 43 4.12 9.56 -13.62
N ALA A 44 4.94 10.20 -12.79
CA ALA A 44 6.31 9.76 -12.50
C ALA A 44 6.42 9.01 -11.16
N THR A 45 5.31 8.84 -10.43
CA THR A 45 5.29 8.14 -9.14
C THR A 45 5.85 6.73 -9.29
N LYS A 46 6.74 6.37 -8.36
CA LYS A 46 7.24 4.99 -8.20
C LYS A 46 6.91 4.50 -6.80
N ILE A 47 6.40 3.27 -6.71
CA ILE A 47 6.03 2.61 -5.46
C ILE A 47 6.84 1.32 -5.30
N THR A 48 7.45 1.14 -4.13
CA THR A 48 8.22 -0.07 -3.77
C THR A 48 7.86 -0.50 -2.37
N MET A 49 8.07 -1.78 -2.03
CA MET A 49 7.92 -2.26 -0.65
C MET A 49 9.30 -2.38 0.01
N LEU A 50 9.44 -1.86 1.23
CA LEU A 50 10.71 -2.01 1.95
C LEU A 50 11.00 -3.50 2.22
N GLY A 51 12.23 -3.92 1.93
CA GLY A 51 12.67 -5.31 2.10
C GLY A 51 12.30 -6.24 0.95
N MET A 52 11.64 -5.75 -0.11
CA MET A 52 11.34 -6.51 -1.32
C MET A 52 11.90 -5.80 -2.55
N GLU A 53 12.29 -6.58 -3.55
CA GLU A 53 12.76 -6.06 -4.82
C GLU A 53 11.59 -5.81 -5.79
N GLY A 54 11.74 -4.81 -6.66
CA GLY A 54 10.78 -4.51 -7.72
C GLY A 54 9.86 -3.32 -7.41
N GLU A 55 9.39 -2.70 -8.50
CA GLU A 55 8.36 -1.66 -8.47
C GLU A 55 6.98 -2.31 -8.46
N LEU A 56 6.07 -1.77 -7.64
CA LEU A 56 4.70 -2.26 -7.53
C LEU A 56 3.82 -1.58 -8.59
N HIS A 57 2.91 -2.36 -9.15
CA HIS A 57 1.88 -1.83 -10.02
C HIS A 57 0.83 -1.09 -9.19
N TRP A 58 0.34 0.04 -9.71
CA TRP A 58 -0.71 0.82 -9.07
C TRP A 58 -1.59 1.51 -10.11
N THR A 59 -2.84 1.76 -9.72
CA THR A 59 -3.82 2.51 -10.52
C THR A 59 -4.51 3.55 -9.65
N GLN A 60 -5.06 4.59 -10.28
CA GLN A 60 -5.95 5.54 -9.61
C GLN A 60 -7.40 5.14 -9.86
N ASP A 61 -8.14 5.03 -8.77
CA ASP A 61 -9.59 4.91 -8.76
C ASP A 61 -10.22 6.23 -8.26
N PRO A 62 -11.24 6.78 -8.96
CA PRO A 62 -11.87 8.05 -8.57
C PRO A 62 -12.56 8.04 -7.19
N LEU A 63 -13.01 6.88 -6.72
CA LEU A 63 -13.75 6.71 -5.47
C LEU A 63 -12.84 6.18 -4.36
N GLU A 64 -12.00 5.22 -4.70
CA GLU A 64 -11.21 4.47 -3.73
C GLU A 64 -9.85 5.14 -3.49
N GLY A 65 -9.28 5.88 -4.45
CA GLY A 65 -7.99 6.55 -4.29
C GLY A 65 -6.90 5.88 -5.13
N VAL A 66 -5.83 5.40 -4.50
CA VAL A 66 -4.75 4.68 -5.21
C VAL A 66 -4.77 3.22 -4.79
N LEU A 67 -4.99 2.34 -5.76
CA LEU A 67 -4.97 0.90 -5.58
C LEU A 67 -3.60 0.36 -5.96
N ILE A 68 -2.97 -0.36 -5.04
CA ILE A 68 -1.59 -0.86 -5.18
C ILE A 68 -1.61 -2.37 -5.10
N THR A 69 -1.16 -3.04 -6.16
CA THR A 69 -1.07 -4.50 -6.21
C THR A 69 0.20 -4.95 -5.50
N LEU A 70 0.03 -5.78 -4.46
CA LEU A 70 1.12 -6.35 -3.70
C LEU A 70 1.65 -7.66 -4.32
N PRO A 71 2.92 -8.01 -4.09
CA PRO A 71 3.48 -9.29 -4.55
C PRO A 71 2.86 -10.46 -3.79
N GLN A 72 2.76 -11.63 -4.41
CA GLN A 72 2.32 -12.82 -3.67
C GLN A 72 3.35 -13.19 -2.60
N LEU A 73 2.89 -13.35 -1.36
CA LEU A 73 3.74 -13.87 -0.28
C LEU A 73 3.92 -15.40 -0.44
N PRO A 74 5.10 -15.94 -0.13
CA PRO A 74 5.30 -17.38 -0.07
C PRO A 74 4.31 -18.04 0.91
N PRO A 75 3.87 -19.28 0.64
CA PRO A 75 3.08 -20.07 1.59
C PRO A 75 3.78 -20.16 2.95
N GLY A 76 3.05 -19.93 4.05
CA GLY A 76 3.60 -19.98 5.41
C GLY A 76 4.12 -18.65 5.98
N THR A 77 3.96 -17.54 5.26
CA THR A 77 4.35 -16.19 5.73
C THR A 77 3.36 -15.60 6.78
N PHE A 78 2.34 -16.36 7.22
CA PHE A 78 1.27 -15.90 8.12
C PHE A 78 1.11 -16.80 9.36
N PRO A 79 0.77 -16.26 10.56
CA PRO A 79 0.51 -14.86 10.88
C PRO A 79 1.69 -14.23 11.63
N VAL A 80 2.25 -13.16 11.09
CA VAL A 80 3.16 -12.29 11.87
C VAL A 80 2.44 -10.96 12.02
N GLU A 81 2.21 -10.52 13.26
CA GLU A 81 1.81 -9.14 13.56
C GLU A 81 2.93 -8.21 13.07
N SER A 82 2.88 -7.83 11.80
CA SER A 82 3.95 -7.11 11.12
C SER A 82 3.46 -5.80 10.55
N ALA A 83 4.37 -4.83 10.53
CA ALA A 83 4.18 -3.57 9.84
C ALA A 83 4.83 -3.67 8.46
N TRP A 84 4.03 -3.41 7.42
CA TRP A 84 4.46 -3.41 6.03
C TRP A 84 4.53 -1.97 5.55
N THR A 85 5.65 -1.57 4.96
CA THR A 85 5.87 -0.18 4.56
C THR A 85 6.12 -0.06 3.08
N LEU A 86 5.25 0.69 2.41
CA LEU A 86 5.43 1.17 1.05
C LEU A 86 6.31 2.43 1.08
N LYS A 87 7.25 2.52 0.14
CA LYS A 87 8.01 3.74 -0.16
C LYS A 87 7.52 4.30 -1.49
N LEU A 88 6.99 5.51 -1.43
CA LEU A 88 6.49 6.29 -2.55
C LEU A 88 7.48 7.42 -2.85
N THR A 89 7.79 7.62 -4.12
CA THR A 89 8.64 8.73 -4.56
C THR A 89 7.98 9.48 -5.72
N LYS A 90 8.34 10.76 -5.90
CA LYS A 90 7.80 11.64 -6.94
C LYS A 90 6.27 11.83 -6.82
N VAL A 91 5.82 12.05 -5.60
CA VAL A 91 4.42 12.30 -5.20
C VAL A 91 4.23 13.77 -4.81
N ASN A 92 2.99 14.27 -4.86
CA ASN A 92 2.61 15.64 -4.52
C ASN A 92 1.89 15.72 -3.16
#